data_AF-A0A497MBT5-F1
#
_entry.id   AF-A0A497MBT5-F1
#
_cell.length_a   1.000
_cell.length_b   1.000
_cell.length_c   1.000
_cell.angle_alpha   90.00
_cell.angle_beta   90.00
_cell.angle_gamma   90.00
#
_symmetry.space_group_name_H-M   'P 1'
#
loop_
_entity.id
_entity.type
_entity.pdbx_description
1 polymer ?
#
loop_
_entity_poly.entity_id
_entity_poly.type
_entity_poly.pdbx_seq_one_letter_code
_entity_poly.pdbx_strand_id
1 'polypeptide(L)' 'MRSTDSRERVVMALNHEEPDMVPLDLGGSPTTGMHVSMVYALRQALRLDPPGTPVKVIEPY' A
#
# COMPACT_ATOMS: atom_id res chain seq x y z
N MET A 1 20.86 6.34 4.22
CA MET A 1 19.91 6.64 5.30
C MET A 1 19.21 5.33 5.65
N ARG A 2 19.20 4.89 6.92
CA ARG A 2 18.45 3.68 7.28
C ARG A 2 16.96 4.00 7.13
N SER A 3 16.23 3.17 6.38
CA SER A 3 14.79 3.31 6.23
C SER A 3 14.11 2.95 7.56
N THR A 4 13.18 3.80 7.98
CA THR A 4 12.30 3.56 9.13
C THR A 4 11.34 2.43 8.77
N ASP A 5 11.08 1.49 9.68
CA ASP A 5 10.08 0.45 9.43
C ASP A 5 8.68 1.08 9.25
N SER A 6 7.80 0.44 8.48
CA SER A 6 6.45 0.97 8.22
C SER A 6 5.65 1.27 9.49
N ARG A 7 5.81 0.46 10.53
CA ARG A 7 5.13 0.70 11.81
C ARG A 7 5.68 1.94 12.51
N GLU A 8 7.00 2.08 12.56
CA GLU A 8 7.67 3.19 13.21
C GLU A 8 7.33 4.52 12.51
N ARG A 9 7.23 4.52 11.19
CA ARG A 9 6.76 5.66 10.38
C ARG A 9 5.39 6.18 10.81
N VAL A 10 4.44 5.27 11.04
CA VAL A 10 3.09 5.62 11.50
C VAL A 10 3.14 6.20 12.92
N VAL A 11 3.92 5.59 13.81
CA VAL A 11 4.07 6.06 15.20
C VAL A 11 4.64 7.49 15.25
N MET A 12 5.68 7.78 14.47
CA MET A 12 6.27 9.12 14.38
C MET A 12 5.24 10.16 13.93
N ALA A 13 4.50 9.87 12.85
CA ALA A 13 3.48 10.78 12.33
C ALA A 13 2.36 11.05 13.36
N LEU A 14 1.94 10.01 14.11
CA LEU A 14 0.96 10.15 15.21
C LEU A 14 1.49 11.01 16.37
N ASN A 15 2.80 11.02 16.58
CA ASN A 15 3.47 11.87 17.57
C ASN A 15 3.83 13.27 17.03
N HIS A 16 3.41 13.63 15.82
CA HIS A 16 3.76 14.88 15.15
C HIS A 16 5.27 15.05 14.88
N GLU A 17 6.00 13.95 14.75
CA GLU A 17 7.41 13.91 14.34
C GLU A 17 7.50 13.66 12.83
N GLU A 18 8.49 14.25 12.15
CA GLU A 18 8.66 14.10 10.69
C GLU A 18 9.25 12.73 10.35
N PRO A 19 8.50 11.84 9.66
CA PRO A 19 9.00 10.54 9.23
C PRO A 19 9.86 10.64 7.97
N ASP A 20 10.57 9.54 7.64
CA ASP A 20 11.36 9.43 6.41
C ASP A 20 10.52 9.50 5.12
N MET A 21 9.22 9.18 5.20
CA MET A 21 8.21 9.31 4.13
C MET A 21 6.81 9.46 4.74
N VAL A 22 5.86 9.96 3.97
CA VAL A 22 4.45 10.03 4.39
C VAL A 22 3.87 8.61 4.59
N PRO A 23 3.25 8.29 5.74
CA PRO A 23 2.53 7.03 5.92
C PRO A 23 1.37 6.89 4.92
N LEU A 24 1.20 5.69 4.36
CA LEU A 24 0.14 5.39 3.39
C LEU A 24 -0.76 4.28 3.93
N ASP A 25 -2.06 4.57 4.03
CA ASP A 25 -3.11 3.59 4.28
C ASP A 25 -3.94 3.41 2.99
N LEU A 26 -4.25 2.16 2.66
CA LEU A 26 -4.97 1.77 1.43
C LEU A 26 -6.30 1.08 1.75
N GLY A 27 -6.81 1.29 2.97
CA GLY A 27 -8.08 0.74 3.44
C GLY A 27 -8.13 -0.79 3.39
N GLY A 28 -9.34 -1.35 3.37
CA GLY A 28 -9.52 -2.80 3.35
C GLY A 28 -10.96 -3.28 3.22
N SER A 29 -11.92 -2.38 2.99
CA SER A 29 -13.29 -2.74 2.68
C SER A 29 -13.52 -2.80 1.17
N PRO A 30 -14.61 -3.40 0.68
CA PRO A 30 -14.92 -3.52 -0.74
C PRO A 30 -14.78 -2.23 -1.54
N THR A 31 -15.19 -1.09 -0.96
CA THR A 31 -15.24 0.21 -1.64
C THR A 31 -14.24 1.24 -1.10
N THR A 32 -13.48 0.90 -0.04
CA THR A 32 -12.41 1.76 0.50
C THR A 32 -11.01 1.21 0.30
N GLY A 33 -10.90 0.03 -0.33
CA GLY A 33 -9.63 -0.62 -0.62
C GLY A 33 -8.87 -0.02 -1.80
N MET A 34 -7.76 -0.67 -2.15
CA MET A 34 -6.91 -0.29 -3.26
C MET A 34 -7.55 -0.59 -4.63
N HIS A 35 -7.55 0.37 -5.54
CA HIS A 35 -8.00 0.15 -6.93
C HIS A 35 -7.20 -0.96 -7.62
N VAL A 36 -7.87 -1.79 -8.42
CA VAL A 36 -7.30 -3.01 -9.05
C VAL A 36 -6.02 -2.76 -9.86
N SER A 37 -5.95 -1.65 -10.59
CA SER A 37 -4.75 -1.26 -11.35
C SER A 37 -3.54 -0.98 -10.45
N MET A 38 -3.77 -0.43 -9.24
CA MET A 38 -2.72 -0.18 -8.25
C MET A 38 -2.27 -1.50 -7.60
N VAL A 39 -3.21 -2.42 -7.33
CA VAL A 39 -2.87 -3.77 -6.84
C VAL A 39 -1.96 -4.48 -7.83
N TYR A 40 -2.26 -4.41 -9.13
CA TYR A 40 -1.40 -4.96 -10.18
C TYR A 40 -0.02 -4.30 -10.17
N ALA A 41 0.05 -2.97 -10.20
CA ALA A 41 1.32 -2.23 -10.23
C ALA A 41 2.21 -2.54 -9.01
N LEU A 42 1.62 -2.61 -7.81
CA LEU A 42 2.34 -2.93 -6.58
C LEU A 42 2.90 -4.36 -6.59
N ARG A 43 2.09 -5.34 -7.01
CA ARG A 43 2.54 -6.74 -7.14
C ARG A 43 3.70 -6.87 -8.12
N GLN A 44 3.68 -6.13 -9.23
CA GLN A 44 4.77 -6.11 -10.20
C GLN A 44 6.03 -5.44 -9.63
N ALA A 45 5.89 -4.30 -8.94
CA ALA A 45 7.02 -3.62 -8.30
C ALA A 45 7.71 -4.48 -7.24
N LEU A 46 6.93 -5.26 -6.49
CA LEU A 46 7.42 -6.17 -5.44
C LEU A 46 7.75 -7.59 -5.94
N ARG A 47 7.55 -7.86 -7.24
CA ARG A 47 7.77 -9.17 -7.88
C ARG A 47 7.01 -10.31 -7.20
N LEU A 48 5.77 -10.04 -6.79
CA LEU A 48 4.92 -11.02 -6.11
C LEU A 48 4.24 -11.99 -7.08
N ASP A 49 4.04 -11.58 -8.33
CA ASP A 49 3.41 -12.36 -9.39
C ASP A 49 4.14 -12.14 -10.73
N PRO A 50 4.12 -13.12 -11.68
CA PRO A 50 4.60 -12.90 -13.04
C PRO A 50 3.89 -11.73 -13.74
N PRO A 51 4.57 -10.99 -14.64
CA PRO A 51 3.94 -9.97 -15.47
C PRO A 51 2.75 -10.51 -16.25
N GLY A 52 1.66 -9.74 -16.30
CA GLY A 52 0.42 -10.16 -16.95
C GLY A 52 -0.52 -11.02 -16.10
N THR A 53 -0.16 -11.34 -14.85
CA THR A 53 -1.09 -12.01 -13.92
C THR A 53 -2.31 -11.12 -13.65
N PRO A 54 -3.54 -11.58 -13.91
CA PRO A 54 -4.74 -10.78 -13.73
C PRO A 54 -5.06 -10.58 -12.24
N VAL A 55 -5.65 -9.43 -11.92
CA VAL A 55 -6.18 -9.15 -10.57
C VAL A 55 -7.71 -9.24 -10.63
N LYS A 56 -8.30 -10.07 -9.77
CA LYS A 56 -9.75 -10.22 -9.65
C LYS A 56 -10.36 -9.00 -8.97
N VAL A 57 -11.37 -8.39 -9.58
CA VAL A 57 -12.22 -7.37 -8.96
C VAL A 57 -13.29 -8.06 -8.12
N ILE A 58 -13.50 -7.59 -6.89
CA ILE A 58 -14.49 -8.11 -5.95
C ILE A 58 -15.32 -6.92 -5.46
N GLU A 59 -16.65 -7.05 -5.51
CA GLU A 59 -17.61 -6.07 -4.94
C GLU A 59 -17.37 -4.60 -5.34
N PRO A 60 -17.40 -4.25 -6.64
CA PRO A 60 -17.10 -2.90 -7.11
C PRO A 60 -18.25 -1.88 -6.93
N TYR A 61 -19.35 -2.25 -6.27
CA TYR A 61 -20.57 -1.47 -6.13
C TYR A 61 -21.09 -1.49 -4.69
#